data_AF-A0A7J9XUD9-F1
#
_entry.id   AF-A0A7J9XUD9-F1
#
_cell.length_a   1.000
_cell.length_b   1.000
_cell.length_c   1.000
_cell.angle_alpha   90.00
_cell.angle_beta   90.00
_cell.angle_gamma   90.00
#
_symmetry.space_group_name_H-M   'P 1'
#
loop_
_entity.id
_entity.type
_entity.pdbx_description
1 polymer ?
#
loop_
_entity_poly.entity_id
_entity_poly.type
_entity_poly.pdbx_seq_one_letter_code
_entity_poly.pdbx_strand_id
1 'polypeptide(L)'
;MAFVVDEDCRTKRNRHFSEQSLRNAGIDPAVHAHYLGAPNEFEEMFSDEQWTAVANVQWPRRDGREWRFADVSKCRTGKFSKEWQQKLNSAIDSGCVGKPAIGRAMAWSLRTADEIPLQLRTAFDALVALAAS
;
A
#
# COMPACT_ATOMS: atom_id res chain seq x y z
N MET A 1 -20.51 10.66 4.32
CA MET A 1 -19.67 10.24 3.18
C MET A 1 -18.27 10.00 3.71
N ALA A 2 -17.62 8.90 3.34
CA ALA A 2 -16.29 8.57 3.85
C ALA A 2 -15.41 8.03 2.73
N PHE A 3 -14.17 8.51 2.66
CA PHE A 3 -13.17 8.14 1.66
C PHE A 3 -11.97 7.50 2.32
N VAL A 4 -11.45 6.44 1.71
CA VAL A 4 -10.15 5.88 2.03
C VAL A 4 -9.17 6.36 0.97
N VAL A 5 -8.10 7.02 1.39
CA VAL A 5 -7.15 7.68 0.49
C VAL A 5 -5.73 7.34 0.93
N ASP A 6 -4.80 7.23 -0.01
CA ASP A 6 -3.38 7.09 0.30
C ASP A 6 -2.86 8.33 1.03
N GLU A 7 -2.08 8.17 2.10
CA GLU A 7 -1.48 9.25 2.89
C GLU A 7 -0.64 10.18 2.00
N ASP A 8 0.01 9.65 0.97
CA ASP A 8 0.82 10.44 0.06
C ASP A 8 0.03 11.48 -0.76
N CYS A 9 -1.30 11.33 -0.84
CA CYS A 9 -2.20 12.29 -1.48
C CYS A 9 -2.38 13.57 -0.67
N ARG A 10 -2.06 13.57 0.63
CA ARG A 10 -2.12 14.79 1.47
C ARG A 10 -1.02 15.78 1.09
N THR A 11 0.18 15.27 0.85
CA THR A 11 1.41 16.08 0.74
C THR A 11 1.86 16.26 -0.70
N LYS A 12 1.63 15.27 -1.57
CA LYS A 12 1.97 15.36 -2.99
C LYS A 12 0.86 16.11 -3.72
N ARG A 13 1.20 16.80 -4.83
CA ARG A 13 0.30 17.60 -5.69
C ARG A 13 -0.83 16.77 -6.35
N ASN A 14 -1.64 16.04 -5.58
CA ASN A 14 -2.84 15.40 -6.08
C ASN A 14 -3.95 16.46 -6.09
N ARG A 15 -4.17 17.07 -7.26
CA ARG A 15 -5.13 18.17 -7.43
C ARG A 15 -6.56 17.80 -7.06
N HIS A 16 -6.90 16.52 -6.99
CA HIS A 16 -8.28 16.08 -6.72
C HIS A 16 -8.52 15.75 -5.25
N PHE A 17 -7.51 15.21 -4.56
CA PHE A 17 -7.63 14.76 -3.16
C PHE A 17 -6.79 15.60 -2.18
N SER A 18 -6.27 16.74 -2.61
CA SER A 18 -5.71 17.71 -1.67
C SER A 18 -6.80 18.21 -0.71
N GLU A 19 -6.42 18.56 0.52
CA GLU A 19 -7.37 19.09 1.51
C GLU A 19 -8.15 20.29 0.97
N GLN A 20 -7.49 21.17 0.22
CA GLN A 20 -8.13 22.33 -0.41
C GLN A 20 -9.20 21.91 -1.44
N SER A 21 -8.89 20.92 -2.28
CA SER A 21 -9.83 20.43 -3.30
C SER A 21 -11.06 19.77 -2.69
N LEU A 22 -10.86 19.00 -1.62
CA LEU A 22 -11.96 18.40 -0.86
C LEU A 22 -12.84 19.47 -0.21
N ARG A 23 -12.23 20.48 0.45
CA ARG A 23 -12.98 21.60 1.04
C ARG A 23 -13.77 22.39 0.00
N ASN A 24 -13.20 22.63 -1.18
CA ASN A 24 -13.90 23.30 -2.29
C ASN A 24 -15.12 22.50 -2.79
N ALA A 25 -15.09 21.16 -2.65
CA ALA A 25 -16.21 20.29 -2.98
C ALA A 25 -17.23 20.14 -1.83
N GLY A 26 -17.08 20.90 -0.72
CA GLY A 26 -17.93 20.80 0.47
C GLY A 26 -17.62 19.59 1.37
N ILE A 27 -16.46 18.96 1.18
CA ILE A 27 -16.04 17.78 1.94
C ILE A 27 -15.01 18.23 2.98
N ASP A 28 -15.33 18.09 4.26
CA ASP A 28 -14.35 18.28 5.33
C ASP A 28 -13.42 17.05 5.42
N PRO A 29 -12.11 17.16 5.07
CA PRO A 29 -11.20 16.02 5.10
C PRO A 29 -11.01 15.46 6.51
N ALA A 30 -11.11 16.30 7.53
CA ALA A 30 -10.96 15.87 8.92
C ALA A 30 -12.10 14.95 9.40
N VAL A 31 -13.25 15.03 8.75
CA VAL A 31 -14.46 14.26 9.09
C VAL A 31 -14.69 13.13 8.10
N HIS A 32 -14.36 13.33 6.83
CA HIS A 32 -14.76 12.44 5.75
C HIS A 32 -13.62 11.64 5.12
N ALA A 33 -12.35 11.90 5.45
CA ALA A 33 -11.20 11.21 4.84
C ALA A 33 -10.43 10.38 5.87
N HIS A 34 -10.22 9.11 5.53
CA HIS A 34 -9.31 8.18 6.21
C HIS A 34 -8.07 8.05 5.34
N TYR A 35 -7.00 8.76 5.72
CA TYR A 35 -5.71 8.64 5.04
C TYR A 35 -4.94 7.45 5.59
N LEU A 36 -4.40 6.63 4.69
CA LEU A 36 -3.72 5.38 5.01
C LEU A 36 -2.30 5.39 4.45
N GLY A 37 -1.32 5.18 5.33
CA GLY A 37 0.08 5.09 4.97
C GLY A 37 0.98 5.17 6.21
N ALA A 38 2.14 4.52 6.14
CA ALA A 38 3.11 4.55 7.24
C ALA A 38 4.53 4.25 6.72
N PRO A 39 5.40 5.25 6.48
CA PRO A 39 5.18 6.68 6.74
C PRO A 39 4.39 7.44 5.67
N ASN A 40 4.37 6.99 4.40
CA ASN A 40 3.80 7.78 3.32
C ASN A 40 2.84 7.01 2.41
N GLU A 41 3.20 5.80 1.97
CA GLU A 41 2.40 5.04 1.00
C GLU A 41 1.59 3.95 1.69
N PHE A 42 0.45 3.59 1.10
CA PHE A 42 -0.36 2.47 1.56
C PHE A 42 0.45 1.16 1.66
N GLU A 43 1.31 0.89 0.67
CA GLU A 43 2.15 -0.31 0.62
C GLU A 43 3.18 -0.38 1.75
N GLU A 44 3.58 0.76 2.31
CA GLU A 44 4.56 0.80 3.40
C GLU A 44 4.00 0.31 4.73
N MET A 45 2.67 0.26 4.88
CA MET A 45 2.01 -0.27 6.09
C MET A 45 2.20 -1.79 6.27
N PHE A 46 2.56 -2.51 5.21
CA PHE A 46 2.86 -3.94 5.28
C PHE A 46 4.33 -4.15 5.62
N SER A 47 4.61 -5.18 6.42
CA SER A 47 5.97 -5.50 6.86
C SER A 47 6.87 -6.00 5.72
N ASP A 48 8.17 -5.89 5.93
CA ASP A 48 9.18 -6.43 5.02
C ASP A 48 9.09 -7.96 4.93
N GLU A 49 8.73 -8.64 6.03
CA GLU A 49 8.48 -10.08 6.08
C GLU A 49 7.34 -10.48 5.15
N GLN A 50 6.20 -9.77 5.22
CA GLN A 50 5.06 -10.03 4.34
C GLN A 50 5.45 -9.82 2.89
N TRP A 51 6.12 -8.71 2.56
CA TRP A 51 6.57 -8.45 1.19
C TRP A 51 7.55 -9.49 0.67
N THR A 52 8.47 -9.95 1.52
CA THR A 52 9.43 -11.00 1.20
C THR A 52 8.73 -12.32 0.91
N ALA A 53 7.79 -12.72 1.78
CA ALA A 53 7.01 -13.94 1.62
C ALA A 53 6.18 -13.92 0.32
N VAL A 54 5.49 -12.82 0.04
CA VAL A 54 4.73 -12.63 -1.20
C VAL A 54 5.64 -12.77 -2.42
N ALA A 55 6.81 -12.12 -2.41
CA ALA A 55 7.71 -12.14 -3.55
C ALA A 55 8.34 -13.50 -3.81
N ASN A 56 8.70 -14.25 -2.77
CA ASN A 56 9.21 -15.61 -2.93
C ASN A 56 8.20 -16.56 -3.57
N VAL A 57 6.90 -16.34 -3.32
CA VAL A 57 5.84 -17.16 -3.94
C VAL A 57 5.50 -16.68 -5.35
N GLN A 58 5.31 -15.37 -5.53
CA GLN A 58 4.73 -14.81 -6.76
C GLN A 58 5.77 -14.49 -7.83
N TRP A 59 6.98 -14.12 -7.41
CA TRP A 59 8.04 -13.64 -8.29
C TRP A 59 9.41 -14.24 -7.91
N PRO A 60 9.58 -15.57 -8.02
CA PRO A 60 10.88 -16.20 -7.81
C PRO A 60 11.97 -15.55 -8.66
N ARG A 61 13.16 -15.38 -8.09
CA ARG A 61 14.28 -14.74 -8.78
C ARG A 61 14.86 -15.66 -9.85
N ARG A 62 15.29 -15.08 -10.96
CA ARG A 62 15.97 -15.80 -12.05
C ARG A 62 17.31 -16.42 -11.65
N ASP A 63 17.97 -15.83 -10.64
CA ASP A 63 19.24 -16.32 -10.12
C ASP A 63 19.08 -17.49 -9.15
N GLY A 64 17.85 -17.99 -8.96
CA GLY A 64 17.52 -19.11 -8.08
C GLY A 64 17.64 -18.80 -6.59
N ARG A 65 17.97 -17.56 -6.21
CA ARG A 65 18.04 -17.14 -4.81
C ARG A 65 16.65 -16.73 -4.32
N GLU A 66 16.43 -16.84 -3.02
CA GLU A 66 15.25 -16.26 -2.39
C GLU A 66 15.43 -14.76 -2.14
N TRP A 67 14.33 -14.02 -2.22
CA TRP A 67 14.21 -12.69 -1.67
C TRP A 67 14.46 -12.71 -0.18
N ARG A 68 15.19 -11.70 0.30
CA ARG A 68 15.46 -11.52 1.73
C ARG A 68 14.79 -10.24 2.21
N PHE A 69 14.53 -10.17 3.51
CA PHE A 69 14.06 -8.96 4.20
C PHE A 69 14.87 -7.71 3.79
N ALA A 70 16.19 -7.85 3.72
CA ALA A 70 17.09 -6.75 3.36
C ALA A 70 16.93 -6.25 1.91
N ASP A 71 16.35 -7.04 1.00
CA ASP A 71 16.02 -6.57 -0.35
C ASP A 71 14.83 -5.62 -0.34
N VAL A 72 13.82 -5.90 0.49
CA VAL A 72 12.62 -5.06 0.65
C VAL A 72 12.96 -3.80 1.44
N SER A 73 13.67 -3.95 2.56
CA SER A 73 14.02 -2.84 3.46
C SER A 73 14.78 -1.73 2.74
N LYS A 74 15.66 -2.09 1.78
CA LYS A 74 16.38 -1.12 0.94
C LYS A 74 15.48 -0.27 0.04
N CYS A 75 14.28 -0.74 -0.29
CA CYS A 75 13.31 0.01 -1.09
C CYS A 75 12.51 1.04 -0.28
N ARG A 76 12.64 1.06 1.06
CA ARG A 76 11.94 2.02 1.94
C ARG A 76 12.62 3.37 2.05
N THR A 77 13.82 3.54 1.50
CA THR A 77 14.54 4.82 1.57
C THR A 77 13.98 5.89 0.65
N GLY A 78 13.17 5.51 -0.34
CA GLY A 78 12.55 6.44 -1.28
C GLY A 78 11.10 6.07 -1.56
N LYS A 79 10.70 6.08 -2.84
CA LYS A 79 9.31 5.80 -3.24
C LYS A 79 9.06 4.30 -3.24
N PHE A 80 8.65 3.72 -2.11
CA PHE A 80 8.60 2.28 -1.88
C PHE A 80 7.97 1.49 -3.03
N SER A 81 6.72 1.80 -3.39
CA SER A 81 5.99 1.11 -4.47
C SER A 81 6.71 1.16 -5.83
N LYS A 82 7.48 2.23 -6.11
CA LYS A 82 8.27 2.36 -7.34
C LYS A 82 9.56 1.56 -7.26
N GLU A 83 10.31 1.73 -6.16
CA GLU A 83 11.60 1.06 -5.98
C GLU A 83 11.44 -0.44 -5.90
N TRP A 84 10.42 -0.91 -5.18
CA TRP A 84 10.12 -2.33 -5.07
C TRP A 84 9.71 -2.94 -6.41
N GLN A 85 8.84 -2.25 -7.17
CA GLN A 85 8.49 -2.67 -8.53
C GLN A 85 9.72 -2.79 -9.44
N GLN A 86 10.61 -1.80 -9.41
CA GLN A 86 11.85 -1.82 -10.20
C GLN A 86 12.77 -2.97 -9.78
N LYS A 87 12.89 -3.21 -8.47
CA LYS A 87 13.68 -4.30 -7.89
C LYS A 87 13.16 -5.65 -8.40
N LEU A 88 11.86 -5.91 -8.30
CA LEU A 88 11.22 -7.13 -8.82
C LEU A 88 11.51 -7.31 -10.31
N ASN A 89 11.22 -6.30 -11.14
CA ASN A 89 11.39 -6.38 -12.59
C ASN A 89 12.85 -6.59 -13.03
N SER A 90 13.82 -6.16 -12.22
CA SER A 90 15.24 -6.37 -12.53
C SER A 90 15.70 -7.82 -12.28
N ALA A 91 14.95 -8.60 -11.50
CA ALA A 91 15.39 -9.88 -10.94
C ALA A 91 14.59 -11.10 -11.43
N ILE A 92 13.53 -10.91 -12.22
CA ILE A 92 12.65 -11.99 -12.70
C ILE A 92 12.73 -12.13 -14.21
N ASP A 93 12.40 -13.32 -14.72
CA ASP A 93 12.39 -13.62 -16.16
C ASP A 93 11.02 -13.37 -16.82
N SER A 94 9.94 -13.38 -16.04
CA SER A 94 8.55 -13.38 -16.51
C SER A 94 7.99 -12.02 -16.96
N GLY A 95 8.86 -11.04 -17.21
CA GLY A 95 8.48 -9.73 -17.74
C GLY A 95 8.23 -8.66 -16.67
N CYS A 96 7.49 -7.60 -17.03
CA CYS A 96 7.27 -6.43 -16.18
C CYS A 96 6.04 -6.63 -15.27
N VAL A 97 6.25 -6.64 -13.96
CA VAL A 97 5.19 -6.56 -12.95
C VAL A 97 4.74 -5.11 -12.81
N GLY A 98 3.44 -4.88 -13.01
CA GLY A 98 2.79 -3.59 -12.76
C GLY A 98 2.45 -3.40 -11.28
N LYS A 99 2.44 -2.14 -10.81
CA LYS A 99 2.02 -1.81 -9.42
C LYS A 99 0.69 -2.43 -8.99
N PRO A 100 -0.38 -2.42 -9.81
CA PRO A 100 -1.64 -3.05 -9.40
C PRO A 100 -1.51 -4.55 -9.13
N ALA A 101 -0.63 -5.24 -9.85
CA ALA A 101 -0.37 -6.67 -9.61
C ALA A 101 0.36 -6.87 -8.26
N ILE A 102 1.27 -5.97 -7.90
CA ILE A 102 1.99 -6.01 -6.62
C ILE A 102 1.02 -5.89 -5.44
N GLY A 103 0.15 -4.87 -5.45
CA GLY A 103 -0.85 -4.68 -4.41
C GLY A 103 -1.85 -5.84 -4.31
N ARG A 104 -2.31 -6.37 -5.45
CA ARG A 104 -3.22 -7.54 -5.46
C ARG A 104 -2.57 -8.78 -4.87
N ALA A 105 -1.31 -9.05 -5.19
CA ALA A 105 -0.59 -10.20 -4.66
C ALA A 105 -0.46 -10.13 -3.13
N MET A 106 -0.16 -8.95 -2.58
CA MET A 106 -0.17 -8.74 -1.14
C MET A 106 -1.56 -9.04 -0.57
N ALA A 107 -2.60 -8.42 -1.10
CA ALA A 107 -3.97 -8.62 -0.62
C ALA A 107 -4.40 -10.11 -0.65
N TRP A 108 -4.06 -10.83 -1.71
CA TRP A 108 -4.37 -12.27 -1.84
C TRP A 108 -3.49 -13.18 -0.98
N SER A 109 -2.40 -12.68 -0.41
CA SER A 109 -1.55 -13.45 0.51
C SER A 109 -2.03 -13.44 1.95
N LEU A 110 -2.85 -12.46 2.34
CA LEU A 110 -3.37 -12.31 3.70
C LEU A 110 -4.32 -13.46 4.04
N ARG A 111 -4.24 -13.97 5.28
CA ARG A 111 -4.98 -15.13 5.80
C ARG A 111 -5.70 -14.82 7.09
N THR A 112 -5.14 -13.95 7.91
CA THR A 112 -5.67 -13.60 9.24
C THR A 112 -5.86 -12.10 9.38
N ALA A 113 -6.73 -11.69 10.30
CA ALA A 113 -7.01 -10.28 10.54
C ALA A 113 -5.77 -9.50 11.02
N ASP A 114 -4.86 -10.15 11.73
CA ASP A 114 -3.67 -9.49 12.28
C ASP A 114 -2.57 -9.22 11.25
N GLU A 115 -2.65 -9.85 10.07
CA GLU A 115 -1.79 -9.52 8.93
C GLU A 115 -2.28 -8.24 8.21
N ILE A 116 -3.49 -7.77 8.50
CA ILE A 116 -4.05 -6.55 7.95
C ILE A 116 -3.58 -5.36 8.82
N PRO A 117 -2.97 -4.32 8.22
CA PRO A 117 -2.55 -3.13 8.95
C PRO A 117 -3.68 -2.55 9.81
N LEU A 118 -3.35 -2.19 11.06
CA LEU A 118 -4.33 -1.68 12.02
C LEU A 118 -5.08 -0.45 11.49
N GLN A 119 -4.39 0.47 10.82
CA GLN A 119 -5.02 1.66 10.22
C GLN A 119 -6.15 1.28 9.24
N LEU A 120 -5.94 0.23 8.43
CA LEU A 120 -6.94 -0.25 7.48
C LEU A 120 -8.12 -0.92 8.19
N ARG A 121 -7.86 -1.74 9.22
CA ARG A 121 -8.92 -2.33 10.05
C ARG A 121 -9.79 -1.25 10.70
N THR A 122 -9.16 -0.26 11.34
CA THR A 122 -9.86 0.87 11.96
C THR A 122 -10.70 1.67 10.97
N ALA A 123 -10.17 1.92 9.76
CA ALA A 123 -10.93 2.62 8.72
C ALA A 123 -12.17 1.82 8.30
N PHE A 124 -12.04 0.50 8.12
CA PHE A 124 -13.17 -0.37 7.81
C PHE A 124 -14.21 -0.42 8.93
N ASP A 125 -13.79 -0.53 10.20
CA ASP A 125 -14.71 -0.53 11.35
C ASP A 125 -15.53 0.77 11.41
N ALA A 126 -14.89 1.92 11.16
CA ALA A 126 -15.58 3.21 11.10
C ALA A 126 -16.63 3.25 9.98
N LEU A 127 -16.30 2.70 8.80
CA LEU A 127 -17.24 2.62 7.67
C LEU A 127 -18.42 1.70 7.95
N VAL A 128 -18.18 0.55 8.59
CA VAL A 128 -19.23 -0.39 8.98
C VAL A 128 -20.16 0.25 10.01
N ALA A 129 -19.62 0.92 11.02
CA ALA A 129 -20.41 1.63 12.02
C ALA A 129 -21.30 2.72 11.39
N LEU A 130 -20.76 3.46 10.41
CA LEU A 130 -21.51 4.48 9.67
C LEU A 130 -22.62 3.89 8.79
N ALA A 131 -22.43 2.68 8.23
CA ALA A 131 -23.45 2.02 7.41
C ALA A 131 -24.58 1.41 8.26
N ALA A 132 -24.31 1.11 9.53
CA ALA A 132 -25.28 0.54 10.47
C ALA A 132 -26.12 1.59 11.21
N SER A 133 -25.77 2.88 11.11
CA SER A 133 -26.52 4.01 11.68
C SER A 133 -27.60 4.53 10.74
#